data_AF-A0A9E0IWF1-F1
#
_entry.id   AF-A0A9E0IWF1-F1
#
_cell.length_a   1.000
_cell.length_b   1.000
_cell.length_c   1.000
_cell.angle_alpha   90.00
_cell.angle_beta   90.00
_cell.angle_gamma   90.00
#
_symmetry.space_group_name_H-M   'P 1'
#
loop_
_entity.id
_entity.type
_entity.pdbx_description
1 polymer ?
#
loop_
_entity_poly.entity_id
_entity_poly.type
_entity_poly.pdbx_seq_one_letter_code
_entity_poly.pdbx_strand_id
1 'polypeptide(L)'
;MSFPWLDAQRTGSADGAARRADALRRDLAHRAALHYRLGASAADATRRLCANLAWEFEPSARAGAHQRPAALSDAAVAELVAAVYARRPS
;
A
#
# COMPACT_ATOMS: atom_id res chain seq x y z
N MET A 1 -28.16 24.60 2.28
CA MET A 1 -28.75 23.24 2.33
C MET A 1 -27.72 22.32 2.97
N SER A 2 -28.09 21.57 4.00
CA SER A 2 -27.25 20.53 4.61
C SER A 2 -27.78 19.15 4.24
N PHE A 3 -26.87 18.19 4.06
CA PHE A 3 -27.20 16.83 3.61
C PHE A 3 -26.77 15.82 4.69
N PRO A 4 -27.69 15.34 5.54
CA PRO A 4 -27.33 14.55 6.72
C PRO A 4 -26.61 13.23 6.41
N TRP A 5 -26.82 12.66 5.22
CA TRP A 5 -26.12 11.45 4.77
C TRP A 5 -24.66 11.71 4.34
N LEU A 6 -24.32 12.96 4.01
CA LEU A 6 -22.93 13.39 3.78
C LEU A 6 -22.20 13.61 5.11
N ASP A 7 -22.92 14.09 6.13
CA ASP A 7 -22.37 14.28 7.48
C ASP A 7 -22.15 12.96 8.24
N ALA A 8 -22.81 11.88 7.81
CA ALA A 8 -22.62 10.53 8.34
C ALA A 8 -21.22 9.93 8.08
N GLN A 9 -20.35 10.60 7.30
CA GLN A 9 -19.04 10.06 6.94
C GLN A 9 -17.90 10.33 7.94
N ARG A 10 -18.14 11.03 9.05
CA ARG A 10 -17.06 11.40 9.97
C ARG A 10 -16.76 10.34 11.02
N THR A 11 -16.02 9.32 10.59
CA THR A 11 -14.74 8.84 11.16
C THR A 11 -14.56 7.39 10.73
N GLY A 12 -13.69 7.15 9.76
CA GLY A 12 -13.15 5.80 9.61
C GLY A 12 -12.50 5.43 10.94
N SER A 13 -13.01 4.40 11.61
CA SER A 13 -12.42 3.96 12.88
C SER A 13 -10.95 3.63 12.68
N ALA A 14 -10.12 3.81 13.71
CA ALA A 14 -8.71 3.44 13.66
C ALA A 14 -8.54 1.97 13.21
N ASP A 15 -9.43 1.08 13.66
CA ASP A 15 -9.49 -0.32 13.23
C ASP A 15 -9.78 -0.49 11.74
N GLY A 16 -10.63 0.37 11.17
CA GLY A 16 -10.90 0.39 9.73
C GLY A 16 -9.66 0.79 8.92
N ALA A 17 -8.91 1.79 9.40
CA ALA A 17 -7.67 2.21 8.76
C ALA A 17 -6.59 1.12 8.83
N ALA A 18 -6.41 0.49 10.00
CA ALA A 18 -5.47 -0.62 10.18
C ALA A 18 -5.81 -1.82 9.27
N ARG A 19 -7.09 -2.21 9.18
CA ARG A 19 -7.54 -3.29 8.29
C ARG A 19 -7.26 -3.01 6.82
N ARG A 20 -7.48 -1.78 6.37
CA ARG A 20 -7.15 -1.37 4.98
C ARG A 20 -5.65 -1.42 4.71
N ALA A 21 -4.83 -0.91 5.63
CA ALA A 21 -3.38 -0.96 5.49
C ALA A 21 -2.86 -2.41 5.42
N ASP A 22 -3.40 -3.32 6.24
CA ASP A 22 -3.02 -4.73 6.23
C ASP A 22 -3.50 -5.47 4.96
N ALA A 23 -4.68 -5.13 4.44
CA ALA A 23 -5.15 -5.64 3.15
C ALA A 23 -4.23 -5.21 1.99
N LEU A 24 -3.84 -3.93 1.95
CA LEU A 24 -2.89 -3.41 0.96
C LEU A 24 -1.52 -4.08 1.09
N ARG A 25 -1.02 -4.29 2.31
CA ARG A 25 0.26 -4.98 2.54
C ARG A 25 0.23 -6.42 1.99
N ARG A 26 -0.86 -7.15 2.19
CA ARG A 26 -1.04 -8.49 1.60
C ARG A 26 -1.05 -8.45 0.08
N ASP A 27 -1.75 -7.49 -0.52
CA ASP A 27 -1.80 -7.32 -1.97
C ASP A 27 -0.40 -6.99 -2.54
N LEU A 28 0.34 -6.08 -1.91
CA LEU A 28 1.73 -5.77 -2.30
C LEU A 28 2.63 -7.01 -2.24
N ALA A 29 2.48 -7.85 -1.22
CA ALA A 29 3.24 -9.11 -1.13
C ALA A 29 2.89 -10.07 -2.28
N HIS A 30 1.62 -10.14 -2.67
CA HIS A 30 1.17 -10.94 -3.81
C HIS A 30 1.70 -10.40 -5.14
N ARG A 31 1.71 -9.07 -5.33
CA ARG A 31 2.26 -8.44 -6.53
C ARG A 31 3.78 -8.56 -6.61
N ALA A 32 4.50 -8.39 -5.51
CA ALA A 32 5.94 -8.64 -5.42
C ALA A 32 6.25 -10.09 -5.81
N ALA A 33 5.44 -11.02 -5.30
CA ALA A 33 5.51 -12.42 -5.64
C ALA A 33 5.28 -12.72 -7.13
N LEU A 34 4.35 -12.01 -7.76
CA LEU A 34 4.12 -12.11 -9.20
C LEU A 34 5.32 -11.57 -9.98
N HIS A 35 5.85 -10.40 -9.61
CA HIS A 35 7.04 -9.83 -10.24
C HIS A 35 8.25 -10.76 -10.21
N TYR A 36 8.47 -11.44 -9.07
CA TYR A 36 9.50 -12.47 -8.97
C TYR A 36 9.31 -13.58 -10.02
N ARG A 37 8.09 -14.12 -10.15
CA ARG A 37 7.77 -15.19 -11.11
C ARG A 37 7.92 -14.75 -12.56
N LEU A 38 7.73 -13.46 -12.82
CA LEU A 38 7.94 -12.84 -14.14
C LEU A 38 9.42 -12.52 -14.42
N GLY A 39 10.34 -12.86 -13.51
CA GLY A 39 11.78 -12.62 -13.68
C GLY A 39 12.22 -11.18 -13.42
N ALA A 40 11.37 -10.35 -12.80
CA ALA A 40 11.76 -8.97 -12.47
C ALA A 40 12.70 -8.94 -11.26
N SER A 41 13.70 -8.06 -11.31
CA SER A 41 14.59 -7.81 -10.17
C SER A 41 13.81 -7.25 -8.96
N ALA A 42 14.34 -7.46 -7.75
CA ALA A 42 13.74 -6.89 -6.54
C ALA A 42 13.67 -5.35 -6.59
N ALA A 43 14.68 -4.72 -7.20
CA ALA A 43 14.72 -3.27 -7.39
C ALA A 43 13.60 -2.79 -8.33
N ASP A 44 13.38 -3.49 -9.45
CA ASP A 44 12.30 -3.16 -10.38
C ASP A 44 10.91 -3.39 -9.79
N ALA A 45 10.73 -4.49 -9.04
CA ALA A 45 9.49 -4.77 -8.33
C ALA A 45 9.20 -3.66 -7.31
N THR A 46 10.19 -3.28 -6.50
CA THR A 46 10.05 -2.18 -5.52
C THR A 46 9.66 -0.88 -6.20
N ARG A 47 10.38 -0.49 -7.27
CA ARG A 47 10.09 0.73 -8.03
C ARG A 47 8.66 0.74 -8.59
N ARG A 48 8.20 -0.36 -9.18
CA ARG A 48 6.85 -0.47 -9.75
C ARG A 48 5.78 -0.40 -8.67
N LEU A 49 5.98 -1.07 -7.54
CA LEU A 49 5.03 -1.06 -6.44
C LEU A 49 4.93 0.32 -5.77
N CYS A 50 6.05 1.01 -5.55
CA CYS A 50 6.04 2.38 -5.03
C CYS A 50 5.34 3.34 -6.01
N ALA A 51 5.57 3.19 -7.32
CA ALA A 51 4.87 3.99 -8.33
C ALA A 51 3.35 3.77 -8.29
N ASN A 52 2.89 2.52 -8.15
CA ASN A 52 1.46 2.23 -7.99
C ASN A 52 0.88 2.87 -6.72
N LEU A 53 1.59 2.80 -5.59
CA LEU A 53 1.15 3.45 -4.35
C LEU A 53 1.11 4.98 -4.48
N ALA A 54 2.02 5.58 -5.26
CA ALA A 54 1.98 7.02 -5.53
C ALA A 54 0.78 7.44 -6.40
N TRP A 55 0.23 6.53 -7.20
CA TRP A 55 -1.04 6.75 -7.91
C TRP A 55 -2.27 6.54 -7.01
N GLU A 56 -2.21 5.59 -6.09
CA GLU A 56 -3.32 5.26 -5.18
C GLU A 56 -3.50 6.29 -4.06
N PHE A 57 -2.40 6.93 -3.64
CA PHE A 57 -2.39 7.88 -2.53
C PHE A 57 -1.95 9.27 -3.00
N GLU A 58 -2.71 10.27 -2.59
CA GLU A 58 -2.46 11.65 -2.98
C GLU A 58 -1.37 12.26 -2.06
N PRO A 59 -0.20 12.67 -2.60
CA PRO A 59 0.88 13.24 -1.80
C PRO A 59 0.48 14.55 -1.09
N SER A 60 -0.44 15.31 -1.69
CA SER A 60 -0.91 16.58 -1.15
C SER A 60 -2.05 16.46 -0.12
N ALA A 61 -2.51 15.24 0.17
CA ALA A 61 -3.59 15.01 1.11
C ALA A 61 -3.17 15.44 2.53
N ARG A 62 -3.77 16.53 3.03
CA ARG A 62 -3.43 17.13 4.33
C ARG A 62 -3.75 16.25 5.54
N ALA A 63 -4.73 15.36 5.42
CA ALA A 63 -5.07 14.30 6.37
C ALA A 63 -6.20 13.42 5.80
N GLY A 64 -6.32 12.18 6.27
CA GLY A 64 -7.50 11.33 6.05
C GLY A 64 -7.23 10.08 5.21
N ALA A 65 -8.30 9.49 4.68
CA ALA A 65 -8.26 8.17 4.03
C ALA A 65 -7.40 8.10 2.76
N HIS A 66 -7.04 9.25 2.18
CA HIS A 66 -6.25 9.38 0.95
C HIS A 66 -4.74 9.58 1.22
N GLN A 67 -4.34 9.75 2.48
CA GLN A 67 -2.94 9.84 2.85
C GLN A 67 -2.33 8.44 2.92
N ARG A 68 -1.14 8.28 2.34
CA ARG A 68 -0.39 7.02 2.39
C ARG A 68 -0.05 6.65 3.84
N PRO A 69 -0.45 5.46 4.34
CA PRO A 69 -0.04 4.99 5.66
C PRO A 69 1.48 4.85 5.76
N ALA A 70 2.07 5.21 6.91
CA ALA A 70 3.52 5.08 7.15
C ALA A 70 4.01 3.62 7.02
N ALA A 71 3.16 2.65 7.38
CA ALA A 71 3.41 1.22 7.21
C ALA A 71 3.55 0.79 5.75
N LEU A 72 3.18 1.66 4.80
CA LEU A 72 3.32 1.45 3.37
C LEU A 72 4.37 2.38 2.75
N SER A 73 5.29 2.97 3.53
CA SER A 73 6.39 3.81 3.01
C SER A 73 7.28 3.06 2.01
N ASP A 74 8.08 3.77 1.22
CA ASP A 74 8.96 3.15 0.22
C ASP A 74 9.97 2.18 0.87
N ALA A 75 10.47 2.51 2.06
CA ALA A 75 11.33 1.62 2.84
C ALA A 75 10.59 0.33 3.25
N ALA A 76 9.35 0.46 3.77
CA ALA A 76 8.54 -0.70 4.13
C ALA A 76 8.20 -1.59 2.92
N VAL A 77 7.99 -0.99 1.74
CA VAL A 77 7.79 -1.74 0.49
C VAL A 77 9.07 -2.49 0.11
N ALA A 78 10.23 -1.84 0.18
CA ALA A 78 11.50 -2.47 -0.13
C ALA A 78 11.80 -3.67 0.79
N GLU A 79 11.57 -3.52 2.10
CA GLU A 79 11.71 -4.62 3.08
C GLU A 79 10.75 -5.77 2.77
N LEU A 80 9.49 -5.47 2.45
CA LEU A 80 8.49 -6.47 2.10
C LEU A 80 8.88 -7.23 0.82
N VAL A 81 9.36 -6.53 -0.21
CA VAL A 81 9.84 -7.15 -1.46
C VAL A 81 11.05 -8.03 -1.18
N ALA A 82 12.04 -7.54 -0.42
CA ALA A 82 13.21 -8.32 -0.05
C ALA A 82 12.82 -9.60 0.71
N ALA A 83 11.90 -9.51 1.66
CA ALA A 83 11.40 -10.66 2.42
C ALA A 83 10.64 -11.66 1.54
N VAL A 84 9.93 -11.22 0.51
CA VAL A 84 9.23 -12.10 -0.45
C VAL A 84 10.23 -12.80 -1.37
N TYR A 85 11.23 -12.07 -1.86
CA TYR A 85 12.25 -12.61 -2.76
C TYR A 85 13.17 -13.60 -2.04
N ALA A 86 13.59 -13.31 -0.81
CA ALA A 86 14.46 -14.19 -0.02
C ALA A 86 13.82 -15.55 0.33
N ARG A 87 12.48 -15.60 0.44
CA ARG A 87 11.76 -16.86 0.74
C ARG A 87 11.65 -17.80 -0.46
N ARG A 88 12.07 -17.39 -1.65
CA ARG A 88 11.84 -18.14 -2.88
C ARG A 88 13.16 -18.59 -3.49
N PRO A 89 13.39 -19.91 -3.62
CA PRO A 89 14.58 -20.40 -4.28
C PRO A 89 14.56 -19.99 -5.75
N SER A 90 15.67 -19.39 -6.19
CA SER A 90 15.99 -19.04 -7.58
C SER A 90 16.11 -20.26 -8.47
#